data_AF-A0AAD7G897-F1
#
_entry.id   AF-A0AAD7G897-F1
#
_cell.length_a   1.000
_cell.length_b   1.000
_cell.length_c   1.000
_cell.angle_alpha   90.00
_cell.angle_beta   90.00
_cell.angle_gamma   90.00
#
_symmetry.space_group_name_H-M   'P 1'
#
loop_
_entity.id
_entity.type
_entity.pdbx_description
1 polymer ?
#
loop_
_entity_poly.entity_id
_entity_poly.type
_entity_poly.pdbx_seq_one_letter_code
_entity_poly.pdbx_strand_id
1 'polypeptide(L)'
;MDQEQTDEASALSDDESDGEQPPDRDNALENQDTEEEDEDDKSGLHPVRKHRHKGKIKPLSALELRDKHYFLEYITTTKCRHIPWNKFFGNKYKSEYFLCVRKHRLTGIHTERLNYPVPDGPCCDNCHPKKFPVETIVLVSGHQLKAGRKEKSPPELEVAVREKLNDVREQIVVADFPNENFLTGNVFISDDVVDTLAKRARLLTFVDTILQHTYWIFAQKYGDKVIAAIQDFLTDFPDLAKEVQETQVAKHAQRMLDAAAFKELRSKLVIVFDGCYDIVYLEMEATPAKIVTTARKHKKEMGPRRRCQLFLSLP
;
A
#
# COMPACT_ATOMS: atom_id res chain seq x y z
N MET A 1 -27.01 -11.50 -75.72
CA MET A 1 -28.23 -12.02 -75.08
C MET A 1 -27.72 -12.86 -73.95
N ASP A 2 -27.88 -12.40 -72.72
CA ASP A 2 -28.39 -13.20 -71.61
C ASP A 2 -28.55 -12.24 -70.43
N GLN A 3 -29.82 -12.05 -70.07
CA GLN A 3 -30.30 -11.28 -68.95
C GLN A 3 -30.14 -12.16 -67.71
N GLU A 4 -29.55 -11.63 -66.64
CA GLU A 4 -29.66 -12.28 -65.34
C GLU A 4 -30.37 -11.34 -64.37
N GLN A 5 -31.50 -11.84 -63.90
CA GLN A 5 -32.57 -11.17 -63.18
C GLN A 5 -32.16 -10.87 -61.73
N THR A 6 -32.59 -9.70 -61.29
CA THR A 6 -32.77 -9.35 -59.88
C THR A 6 -33.94 -10.15 -59.30
N ASP A 7 -33.90 -10.39 -57.99
CA ASP A 7 -35.01 -10.21 -57.02
C ASP A 7 -34.89 -11.25 -55.89
N GLU A 8 -34.69 -10.77 -54.65
CA GLU A 8 -35.54 -11.11 -53.51
C GLU A 8 -35.09 -10.34 -52.26
N ALA A 9 -35.74 -9.20 -52.04
CA ALA A 9 -35.73 -8.50 -50.78
C ALA A 9 -36.66 -9.23 -49.80
N SER A 10 -36.09 -9.92 -48.80
CA SER A 10 -36.85 -10.43 -47.67
C SER A 10 -37.06 -9.32 -46.65
N ALA A 11 -38.33 -8.95 -46.49
CA ALA A 11 -38.83 -8.03 -45.49
C ALA A 11 -38.65 -8.60 -44.08
N LEU A 12 -37.81 -7.96 -43.28
CA LEU A 12 -37.77 -8.11 -41.83
C LEU A 12 -38.95 -7.32 -41.26
N SER A 13 -39.93 -8.05 -40.71
CA SER A 13 -41.01 -7.48 -39.92
C SER A 13 -40.50 -7.13 -38.52
N ASP A 14 -40.46 -5.84 -38.22
CA ASP A 14 -40.26 -5.29 -36.88
C ASP A 14 -41.49 -5.63 -36.01
N ASP A 15 -41.33 -6.62 -35.14
CA ASP A 15 -42.33 -6.99 -34.13
C ASP A 15 -42.09 -6.10 -32.90
N GLU A 16 -42.88 -5.03 -32.80
CA GLU A 16 -42.95 -4.14 -31.64
C GLU A 16 -43.55 -4.90 -30.44
N SER A 17 -42.70 -5.62 -29.71
CA SER A 17 -43.04 -6.20 -28.42
C SER A 17 -43.15 -5.09 -27.37
N ASP A 18 -44.39 -4.74 -27.03
CA ASP A 18 -44.80 -3.90 -25.90
C ASP A 18 -43.98 -4.24 -24.63
N GLY A 19 -43.07 -3.33 -24.28
CA GLY A 19 -42.34 -3.36 -23.03
C GLY A 19 -43.26 -2.97 -21.88
N GLU A 20 -43.78 -3.97 -21.16
CA GLU A 20 -44.39 -3.79 -19.85
C GLU A 20 -43.44 -3.00 -18.94
N GLN A 21 -43.79 -1.74 -18.66
CA GLN A 21 -43.12 -0.93 -17.65
C GLN A 21 -43.36 -1.53 -16.26
N PRO A 22 -42.32 -1.75 -15.44
CA PRO A 22 -42.50 -2.17 -14.06
C PRO A 22 -43.13 -1.04 -13.24
N PRO A 23 -43.99 -1.36 -12.27
CA PRO A 23 -44.71 -0.36 -11.49
C PRO A 23 -43.77 0.45 -10.60
N ASP A 24 -43.98 1.77 -10.60
CA ASP A 24 -43.41 2.72 -9.66
C ASP A 24 -43.61 2.23 -8.23
N ARG A 25 -42.51 1.85 -7.59
CA ARG A 25 -42.45 1.50 -6.18
C ARG A 25 -41.69 2.59 -5.44
N ASP A 26 -42.44 3.63 -5.13
CA ASP A 26 -42.12 4.55 -4.06
C ASP A 26 -42.00 3.77 -2.75
N ASN A 27 -40.77 3.62 -2.26
CA ASN A 27 -40.51 3.34 -0.86
C ASN A 27 -39.25 4.10 -0.46
N ALA A 28 -39.48 5.34 -0.03
CA ALA A 28 -38.52 6.14 0.71
C ALA A 28 -38.23 5.43 2.04
N LEU A 29 -37.10 4.73 2.11
CA LEU A 29 -36.54 4.27 3.38
C LEU A 29 -35.64 5.39 3.91
N GLU A 30 -36.14 6.07 4.94
CA GLU A 30 -35.41 6.99 5.81
C GLU A 30 -34.08 6.36 6.26
N ASN A 31 -32.98 6.96 5.86
CA ASN A 31 -31.69 6.74 6.51
C ASN A 31 -31.69 7.50 7.84
N GLN A 32 -31.81 6.77 8.95
CA GLN A 32 -31.47 7.29 10.28
C GLN A 32 -29.95 7.46 10.38
N ASP A 33 -29.47 8.65 10.06
CA ASP A 33 -28.13 9.10 10.46
C ASP A 33 -28.14 9.31 11.98
N THR A 34 -27.40 8.47 12.68
CA THR A 34 -27.15 8.60 14.12
C THR A 34 -26.13 9.71 14.31
N GLU A 35 -26.59 10.90 14.71
CA GLU A 35 -25.74 12.01 15.14
C GLU A 35 -25.18 11.69 16.54
N GLU A 36 -23.94 11.21 16.60
CA GLU A 36 -23.17 11.20 17.85
C GLU A 36 -22.63 12.62 18.12
N GLU A 37 -23.23 13.28 19.10
CA GLU A 37 -22.75 14.53 19.69
C GLU A 37 -21.55 14.24 20.61
N ASP A 38 -20.34 14.56 20.16
CA ASP A 38 -19.14 14.55 21.01
C ASP A 38 -19.01 15.92 21.72
N GLU A 39 -19.30 15.93 23.02
CA GLU A 39 -19.07 17.05 23.93
C GLU A 39 -17.58 17.23 24.28
N ASP A 40 -17.10 18.44 24.01
CA ASP A 40 -16.16 19.28 24.76
C ASP A 40 -15.11 18.60 25.69
N ASP A 41 -13.85 18.60 25.27
CA ASP A 41 -12.73 18.70 26.23
C ASP A 41 -11.66 19.70 25.75
N LYS A 42 -11.46 20.74 26.57
CA LYS A 42 -10.51 21.83 26.39
C LYS A 42 -9.24 21.53 27.16
N SER A 43 -8.18 21.12 26.47
CA SER A 43 -6.82 21.46 26.91
C SER A 43 -5.85 21.61 25.75
N GLY A 44 -5.07 22.69 25.82
CA GLY A 44 -4.28 23.23 24.72
C GLY A 44 -3.05 22.41 24.38
N LEU A 45 -2.76 22.37 23.08
CA LEU A 45 -1.46 22.48 22.41
C LEU A 45 -1.73 22.20 20.94
N HIS A 46 -1.61 23.23 20.09
CA HIS A 46 -2.02 23.23 18.68
C HIS A 46 -1.59 21.99 17.89
N PRO A 47 -2.49 21.04 17.62
CA PRO A 47 -2.26 20.07 16.57
C PRO A 47 -2.62 20.77 15.25
N VAL A 48 -1.74 20.66 14.25
CA VAL A 48 -2.11 20.96 12.86
C VAL A 48 -3.18 19.95 12.47
N ARG A 49 -4.45 20.29 12.77
CA ARG A 49 -5.64 19.52 12.39
C ARG A 49 -5.71 19.59 10.87
N LYS A 50 -5.14 18.59 10.21
CA LYS A 50 -5.48 18.29 8.82
C LYS A 50 -6.98 18.06 8.81
N HIS A 51 -7.75 19.06 8.39
CA HIS A 51 -9.16 18.91 8.09
C HIS A 51 -9.24 17.77 7.09
N ARG A 52 -9.56 16.56 7.57
CA ARG A 52 -10.02 15.48 6.71
C ARG A 52 -11.30 16.06 6.13
N HIS A 53 -11.22 16.52 4.89
CA HIS A 53 -12.42 16.79 4.11
C HIS A 53 -13.22 15.49 4.15
N LYS A 54 -14.23 15.45 5.02
CA LYS A 54 -15.29 14.44 4.95
C LYS A 54 -15.92 14.70 3.60
N GLY A 55 -15.39 14.04 2.56
CA GLY A 55 -15.94 14.12 1.22
C GLY A 55 -17.41 13.78 1.36
N LYS A 56 -18.28 14.69 0.93
CA LYS A 56 -19.73 14.46 0.96
C LYS A 56 -19.96 13.13 0.26
N ILE A 57 -20.43 12.13 1.02
CA ILE A 57 -20.77 10.83 0.46
C ILE A 57 -21.86 11.13 -0.55
N LYS A 58 -21.58 10.90 -1.83
CA LYS A 58 -22.60 11.09 -2.85
C LYS A 58 -23.71 10.09 -2.56
N PRO A 59 -24.98 10.51 -2.53
CA PRO A 59 -26.08 9.56 -2.41
C PRO A 59 -25.96 8.55 -3.55
N LEU A 60 -25.99 7.26 -3.20
CA LEU A 60 -25.98 6.18 -4.20
C LEU A 60 -27.22 6.32 -5.07
N SER A 61 -27.07 6.12 -6.37
CA SER A 61 -28.20 6.02 -7.29
C SER A 61 -29.10 4.84 -6.90
N ALA A 62 -30.38 4.89 -7.29
CA ALA A 62 -31.33 3.80 -7.01
C ALA A 62 -30.84 2.44 -7.56
N LEU A 63 -30.15 2.46 -8.71
CA LEU A 63 -29.53 1.28 -9.31
C LEU A 63 -28.40 0.74 -8.41
N GLU A 64 -27.48 1.59 -7.97
CA GLU A 64 -26.38 1.19 -7.07
C GLU A 64 -26.91 0.68 -5.72
N LEU A 65 -27.98 1.29 -5.19
CA LEU A 65 -28.60 0.84 -3.94
C LEU A 65 -29.21 -0.56 -4.11
N ARG A 66 -29.90 -0.81 -5.24
CA ARG A 66 -30.44 -2.12 -5.60
C ARG A 66 -29.31 -3.16 -5.71
N ASP A 67 -28.25 -2.85 -6.46
CA ASP A 67 -27.13 -3.76 -6.68
C ASP A 67 -26.42 -4.09 -5.36
N LYS A 68 -26.17 -3.07 -4.53
CA LYS A 68 -25.60 -3.24 -3.18
C LYS A 68 -26.47 -4.14 -2.31
N HIS A 69 -27.79 -3.95 -2.31
CA HIS A 69 -28.72 -4.78 -1.54
C HIS A 69 -28.62 -6.26 -1.96
N TYR A 70 -28.70 -6.56 -3.26
CA TYR A 70 -28.62 -7.94 -3.76
C TYR A 70 -27.23 -8.57 -3.60
N PHE A 71 -26.17 -7.78 -3.73
CA PHE A 71 -24.81 -8.25 -3.47
C PHE A 71 -24.63 -8.62 -1.99
N LEU A 72 -25.14 -7.77 -1.08
CA LEU A 72 -25.14 -8.06 0.35
C LEU A 72 -25.95 -9.31 0.66
N GLU A 73 -27.17 -9.44 0.10
CA GLU A 73 -28.01 -10.64 0.23
C GLU A 73 -27.29 -11.89 -0.33
N TYR A 74 -26.57 -11.77 -1.45
CA TYR A 74 -25.81 -12.86 -2.06
C TYR A 74 -24.65 -13.31 -1.18
N ILE A 75 -23.90 -12.38 -0.58
CA ILE A 75 -22.75 -12.71 0.29
C ILE A 75 -23.22 -13.33 1.60
N THR A 76 -24.22 -12.72 2.23
CA THR A 76 -24.63 -13.02 3.62
C THR A 76 -25.64 -14.16 3.74
N THR A 77 -26.27 -14.58 2.63
CA THR A 77 -27.25 -15.67 2.67
C THR A 77 -26.62 -16.98 3.16
N THR A 78 -27.34 -17.68 4.03
CA THR A 78 -27.08 -19.07 4.43
C THR A 78 -27.86 -20.07 3.57
N LYS A 79 -28.74 -19.58 2.69
CA LYS A 79 -29.53 -20.39 1.74
C LYS A 79 -28.77 -20.53 0.41
N CYS A 80 -29.36 -21.24 -0.55
CA CYS A 80 -28.79 -21.36 -1.90
C CYS A 80 -28.51 -19.98 -2.53
N ARG A 81 -27.26 -19.73 -2.97
CA ARG A 81 -26.86 -18.47 -3.60
C ARG A 81 -27.58 -18.17 -4.92
N HIS A 82 -28.17 -19.19 -5.57
CA HIS A 82 -29.01 -18.97 -6.74
C HIS A 82 -30.29 -18.18 -6.43
N ILE A 83 -30.78 -18.18 -5.19
CA ILE A 83 -32.01 -17.46 -4.81
C ILE A 83 -31.83 -15.94 -4.99
N PRO A 84 -30.87 -15.27 -4.31
CA PRO A 84 -30.64 -13.85 -4.51
C PRO A 84 -30.17 -13.52 -5.94
N TRP A 85 -29.38 -14.41 -6.57
CA TRP A 85 -28.95 -14.25 -7.96
C TRP A 85 -30.12 -14.21 -8.94
N ASN A 86 -31.06 -15.17 -8.83
CA ASN A 86 -32.22 -15.21 -9.70
C ASN A 86 -33.18 -14.04 -9.46
N LYS A 87 -33.29 -13.58 -8.22
CA LYS A 87 -34.07 -12.40 -7.87
C LYS A 87 -33.46 -11.13 -8.45
N PHE A 88 -32.13 -11.01 -8.44
CA PHE A 88 -31.40 -9.88 -9.03
C PHE A 88 -31.62 -9.76 -10.54
N PHE A 89 -31.41 -10.85 -11.29
CA PHE A 89 -31.55 -10.88 -12.76
C PHE A 89 -32.99 -11.06 -13.26
N GLY A 90 -33.98 -11.20 -12.36
CA GLY A 90 -35.35 -11.49 -12.77
C GLY A 90 -35.51 -12.87 -13.42
N ASN A 91 -34.63 -13.83 -13.11
CA ASN A 91 -34.62 -15.18 -13.72
C ASN A 91 -35.76 -16.08 -13.23
N LYS A 92 -36.75 -15.55 -12.50
CA LYS A 92 -37.89 -16.32 -11.97
C LYS A 92 -38.57 -17.16 -13.07
N TYR A 93 -38.71 -16.59 -14.27
CA TYR A 93 -39.34 -17.23 -15.43
C TYR A 93 -38.34 -17.93 -16.36
N LYS A 94 -37.05 -17.58 -16.34
CA LYS A 94 -36.01 -18.25 -17.14
C LYS A 94 -35.62 -19.63 -16.59
N SER A 95 -35.98 -19.91 -15.34
CA SER A 95 -35.68 -21.18 -14.66
C SER A 95 -36.43 -22.39 -15.25
N GLU A 96 -37.55 -22.19 -15.95
CA GLU A 96 -38.26 -23.29 -16.65
C GLU A 96 -37.41 -23.92 -17.76
N TYR A 97 -36.46 -23.18 -18.35
CA TYR A 97 -35.56 -23.71 -19.39
C TYR A 97 -34.25 -24.29 -18.82
N PHE A 98 -33.78 -23.81 -17.67
CA PHE A 98 -32.51 -24.26 -17.06
C PHE A 98 -32.67 -25.40 -16.04
N LEU A 99 -33.88 -25.62 -15.51
CA LEU A 99 -34.18 -26.78 -14.69
C LEU A 99 -34.56 -27.98 -15.59
N CYS A 100 -33.54 -28.73 -16.02
CA CYS A 100 -33.65 -30.18 -16.18
C CYS A 100 -34.77 -30.74 -17.10
N VAL A 101 -34.92 -30.24 -18.33
CA VAL A 101 -35.77 -30.90 -19.36
C VAL A 101 -34.96 -31.88 -20.25
N ARG A 102 -33.88 -32.48 -19.73
CA ARG A 102 -33.11 -33.47 -20.53
C ARG A 102 -33.32 -34.94 -20.14
N LYS A 103 -34.08 -35.28 -19.09
CA LYS A 103 -34.28 -36.69 -18.70
C LYS A 103 -35.70 -37.18 -18.39
N HIS A 104 -36.74 -36.36 -18.45
CA HIS A 104 -38.11 -36.80 -18.09
C HIS A 104 -39.09 -37.01 -19.25
N ARG A 105 -38.63 -37.09 -20.51
CA ARG A 105 -39.52 -37.48 -21.63
C ARG A 105 -39.80 -38.99 -21.70
N LEU A 106 -39.09 -39.82 -20.94
CA LEU A 106 -39.20 -41.29 -21.03
C LEU A 106 -39.97 -41.95 -19.88
N THR A 107 -40.20 -41.27 -18.75
CA THR A 107 -40.75 -41.94 -17.56
C THR A 107 -42.17 -41.53 -17.17
N GLY A 108 -42.77 -40.52 -17.80
CA GLY A 108 -44.19 -40.17 -17.58
C GLY A 108 -44.57 -39.77 -16.15
N ILE A 109 -43.59 -39.60 -15.25
CA ILE A 109 -43.82 -39.15 -13.88
C ILE A 109 -43.85 -37.62 -13.90
N HIS A 110 -45.05 -37.07 -13.74
CA HIS A 110 -45.25 -35.67 -13.40
C HIS A 110 -44.61 -35.40 -12.03
N THR A 111 -43.35 -35.01 -12.01
CA THR A 111 -42.76 -34.42 -10.82
C THR A 111 -43.33 -33.01 -10.69
N GLU A 112 -44.13 -32.79 -9.66
CA GLU A 112 -44.48 -31.47 -9.15
C GLU A 112 -43.26 -30.55 -9.18
N ARG A 113 -43.48 -29.26 -9.50
CA ARG A 113 -42.51 -28.16 -9.61
C ARG A 113 -41.58 -28.07 -8.40
N LEU A 114 -40.62 -28.98 -8.31
CA LEU A 114 -39.57 -28.95 -7.35
C LEU A 114 -38.57 -27.91 -7.87
N ASN A 115 -38.63 -26.72 -7.28
CA ASN A 115 -37.56 -25.71 -7.27
C ASN A 115 -36.28 -26.24 -6.60
N TYR A 116 -36.00 -27.54 -6.71
CA TYR A 116 -34.83 -28.17 -6.13
C TYR A 116 -33.79 -28.41 -7.22
N PRO A 117 -32.50 -28.19 -6.89
CA PRO A 117 -31.42 -28.47 -7.82
C PRO A 117 -31.47 -29.94 -8.23
N VAL A 118 -31.15 -30.19 -9.50
CA VAL A 118 -30.96 -31.54 -10.06
C VAL A 118 -30.11 -32.35 -9.08
N PRO A 119 -30.55 -33.55 -8.65
CA PRO A 119 -29.72 -34.43 -7.85
C PRO A 119 -28.37 -34.60 -8.57
N ASP A 120 -27.28 -34.21 -7.90
CA ASP A 120 -25.89 -34.21 -8.38
C ASP A 120 -25.43 -33.07 -9.31
N GLY A 121 -26.26 -32.07 -9.61
CA GLY A 121 -25.82 -30.88 -10.35
C GLY A 121 -24.86 -29.97 -9.54
N PRO A 122 -23.88 -29.30 -10.18
CA PRO A 122 -23.11 -28.26 -9.51
C PRO A 122 -24.05 -27.12 -9.11
N CYS A 123 -24.11 -26.81 -7.81
CA CYS A 123 -24.86 -25.68 -7.27
C CYS A 123 -23.86 -24.68 -6.65
N CYS A 124 -24.11 -24.21 -5.42
CA CYS A 124 -23.20 -23.32 -4.69
C CYS A 124 -22.57 -23.99 -3.47
N ASP A 125 -21.60 -23.30 -2.87
CA ASP A 125 -20.96 -23.59 -1.58
C ASP A 125 -21.96 -23.82 -0.44
N ASN A 126 -23.02 -23.01 -0.35
CA ASN A 126 -24.05 -23.19 0.68
C ASN A 126 -24.84 -24.50 0.54
N CYS A 127 -25.04 -25.00 -0.69
CA CYS A 127 -25.75 -26.26 -0.93
C CYS A 127 -24.84 -27.49 -0.85
N HIS A 128 -23.56 -27.34 -1.18
CA HIS A 128 -22.60 -28.45 -1.19
C HIS A 128 -21.30 -28.06 -0.47
N PRO A 129 -21.33 -27.74 0.84
CA PRO A 129 -20.15 -27.22 1.54
C PRO A 129 -18.95 -28.18 1.48
N LYS A 130 -19.22 -29.50 1.43
CA LYS A 130 -18.18 -30.53 1.28
C LYS A 130 -17.41 -30.46 -0.05
N LYS A 131 -18.00 -29.91 -1.11
CA LYS A 131 -17.37 -29.73 -2.43
C LYS A 131 -16.55 -28.43 -2.52
N PHE A 132 -16.73 -27.52 -1.56
CA PHE A 132 -16.05 -26.22 -1.50
C PHE A 132 -15.33 -26.10 -0.16
N PRO A 133 -14.25 -26.87 0.07
CA PRO A 133 -13.45 -26.71 1.27
C PRO A 133 -12.96 -25.27 1.34
N VAL A 134 -13.37 -24.54 2.37
CA VAL A 134 -12.84 -23.20 2.63
C VAL A 134 -11.41 -23.40 3.12
N GLU A 135 -10.45 -23.31 2.20
CA GLU A 135 -9.06 -23.24 2.58
C GLU A 135 -8.91 -22.03 3.49
N THR A 136 -8.52 -22.28 4.75
CA THR A 136 -8.18 -21.19 5.65
C THR A 136 -6.86 -20.63 5.14
N ILE A 137 -6.95 -19.63 4.26
CA ILE A 137 -5.79 -18.87 3.81
C ILE A 137 -5.32 -18.07 5.03
N VAL A 138 -4.41 -18.67 5.79
CA VAL A 138 -3.67 -17.95 6.82
C VAL A 138 -2.77 -17.01 6.05
N LEU A 139 -3.19 -15.75 5.93
CA LEU A 139 -2.31 -14.67 5.51
C LEU A 139 -1.27 -14.49 6.62
N VAL A 140 -0.23 -15.32 6.60
CA VAL A 140 0.98 -15.07 7.36
C VAL A 140 1.55 -13.80 6.78
N SER A 141 1.27 -12.67 7.43
CA SER A 141 1.86 -11.38 7.11
C SER A 141 3.34 -11.46 7.42
N GLY A 142 4.10 -12.08 6.51
CA GLY A 142 5.54 -11.94 6.44
C GLY A 142 5.80 -10.48 6.11
N HIS A 143 6.04 -9.69 7.15
CA HIS A 143 6.39 -8.27 7.06
C HIS A 143 5.63 -7.54 5.95
N GLN A 144 4.31 -7.37 6.09
CA GLN A 144 3.64 -6.31 5.33
C GLN A 144 4.29 -5.00 5.75
N LEU A 145 5.27 -4.55 4.96
CA LEU A 145 5.81 -3.22 5.03
C LEU A 145 4.61 -2.29 5.04
N LYS A 146 4.47 -1.50 6.12
CA LYS A 146 3.52 -0.38 6.19
C LYS A 146 3.56 0.31 4.83
N ALA A 147 2.40 0.72 4.31
CA ALA A 147 2.28 1.46 3.05
C ALA A 147 3.05 2.80 3.10
N GLY A 148 4.37 2.71 3.07
CA GLY A 148 5.26 3.81 2.78
C GLY A 148 5.16 4.08 1.29
N ARG A 149 5.32 5.34 0.92
CA ARG A 149 5.56 5.69 -0.47
C ARG A 149 6.84 4.96 -0.87
N LYS A 150 6.70 3.86 -1.62
CA LYS A 150 7.84 3.16 -2.20
C LYS A 150 8.59 4.18 -3.03
N GLU A 151 9.88 4.32 -2.75
CA GLU A 151 10.75 5.24 -3.47
C GLU A 151 10.75 4.82 -4.95
N LYS A 152 10.34 5.75 -5.80
CA LYS A 152 10.38 5.54 -7.24
C LYS A 152 11.78 5.88 -7.73
N SER A 153 12.24 5.14 -8.72
CA SER A 153 13.47 5.47 -9.42
C SER A 153 13.33 6.86 -10.07
N PRO A 154 14.41 7.66 -10.11
CA PRO A 154 14.39 8.92 -10.84
C PRO A 154 14.04 8.68 -12.32
N PRO A 155 13.36 9.63 -12.99
CA PRO A 155 12.83 9.40 -14.34
C PRO A 155 13.92 9.07 -15.37
N GLU A 156 15.11 9.64 -15.21
CA GLU A 156 16.28 9.34 -16.06
C GLU A 156 16.70 7.86 -15.93
N LEU A 157 16.80 7.37 -14.69
CA LEU A 157 17.12 5.97 -14.43
C LEU A 157 16.00 5.03 -14.90
N GLU A 158 14.74 5.43 -14.76
CA GLU A 158 13.61 4.64 -15.23
C GLU A 158 13.67 4.42 -16.75
N VAL A 159 13.93 5.47 -17.54
CA VAL A 159 14.07 5.38 -18.99
C VAL A 159 15.27 4.50 -19.36
N ALA A 160 16.41 4.74 -18.73
CA ALA A 160 17.65 4.02 -19.01
C ALA A 160 17.56 2.52 -18.68
N VAL A 161 16.92 2.17 -17.55
CA VAL A 161 16.66 0.77 -17.18
C VAL A 161 15.63 0.13 -18.11
N ARG A 162 14.61 0.88 -18.58
CA ARG A 162 13.64 0.38 -19.55
C ARG A 162 14.33 -0.04 -20.85
N GLU A 163 15.25 0.76 -21.37
CA GLU A 163 16.06 0.43 -22.54
C GLU A 163 16.90 -0.82 -22.30
N LYS A 164 17.64 -0.86 -21.17
CA LYS A 164 18.46 -2.02 -20.82
C LYS A 164 17.65 -3.32 -20.71
N LEU A 165 16.44 -3.25 -20.17
CA LEU A 165 15.55 -4.41 -20.05
C LEU A 165 15.03 -4.87 -21.42
N ASN A 166 14.82 -3.96 -22.37
CA ASN A 166 14.48 -4.32 -23.74
C ASN A 166 15.63 -5.09 -24.42
N ASP A 167 16.89 -4.67 -24.21
CA ASP A 167 18.05 -5.42 -24.71
C ASP A 167 18.08 -6.85 -24.12
N VAL A 168 17.82 -6.97 -22.82
CA VAL A 168 17.79 -8.28 -22.14
C VAL A 168 16.68 -9.17 -22.71
N ARG A 169 15.51 -8.61 -23.05
CA ARG A 169 14.43 -9.36 -23.71
C ARG A 169 14.91 -9.96 -25.03
N GLU A 170 15.55 -9.15 -25.87
CA GLU A 170 16.06 -9.60 -27.17
C GLU A 170 17.14 -10.67 -27.00
N GLN A 171 18.05 -10.47 -26.03
CA GLN A 171 19.09 -11.45 -25.72
C GLN A 171 18.54 -12.80 -25.23
N ILE A 172 17.39 -12.81 -24.53
CA ILE A 172 16.74 -14.06 -24.12
C ILE A 172 16.22 -14.82 -25.34
N VAL A 173 15.58 -14.12 -26.30
CA VAL A 173 15.07 -14.73 -27.53
C VAL A 173 16.23 -15.32 -28.34
N VAL A 174 17.30 -14.55 -28.55
CA VAL A 174 18.46 -14.99 -29.34
C VAL A 174 19.18 -16.17 -28.68
N ALA A 175 19.31 -16.18 -27.35
CA ALA A 175 20.05 -17.21 -26.63
C ALA A 175 19.26 -18.53 -26.52
N ASP A 176 18.00 -18.46 -26.12
CA ASP A 176 17.20 -19.66 -25.80
C ASP A 176 16.41 -20.17 -27.01
N PHE A 177 16.13 -19.31 -28.00
CA PHE A 177 15.25 -19.61 -29.15
C PHE A 177 15.84 -19.13 -30.49
N PRO A 178 17.07 -19.53 -30.86
CA PRO A 178 17.78 -18.98 -32.03
C PRO A 178 17.12 -19.26 -33.39
N ASN A 179 16.22 -20.25 -33.48
CA ASN A 179 15.57 -20.68 -34.73
C ASN A 179 14.08 -20.31 -34.81
N GLU A 180 13.52 -19.70 -33.77
CA GLU A 180 12.09 -19.42 -33.68
C GLU A 180 11.80 -17.93 -33.94
N ASN A 181 11.46 -17.60 -35.20
CA ASN A 181 11.18 -16.22 -35.60
C ASN A 181 9.83 -15.67 -35.10
N PHE A 182 8.99 -16.51 -34.49
CA PHE A 182 7.64 -16.13 -34.06
C PHE A 182 7.58 -15.66 -32.60
N LEU A 183 8.59 -15.98 -31.78
CA LEU A 183 8.66 -15.52 -30.40
C LEU A 183 9.29 -14.14 -30.33
N THR A 184 8.52 -13.17 -29.85
CA THR A 184 9.01 -11.82 -29.57
C THR A 184 9.40 -11.69 -28.10
N GLY A 185 10.31 -10.77 -27.78
CA GLY A 185 10.75 -10.49 -26.41
C GLY A 185 9.59 -10.19 -25.44
N ASN A 186 8.51 -9.61 -25.94
CA ASN A 186 7.31 -9.28 -25.16
C ASN A 186 6.58 -10.50 -24.60
N VAL A 187 6.73 -11.68 -25.21
CA VAL A 187 6.18 -12.94 -24.67
C VAL A 187 6.88 -13.32 -23.37
N PHE A 188 8.18 -13.04 -23.27
CA PHE A 188 8.99 -13.39 -22.11
C PHE A 188 8.89 -12.35 -21.01
N ILE A 189 8.90 -11.07 -21.35
CA ILE A 189 8.79 -9.98 -20.39
C ILE A 189 7.82 -8.95 -20.98
N SER A 190 6.62 -8.82 -20.41
CA SER A 190 5.64 -7.85 -20.88
C SER A 190 6.04 -6.41 -20.54
N ASP A 191 5.48 -5.43 -21.24
CA ASP A 191 5.76 -3.99 -21.03
C ASP A 191 5.40 -3.54 -19.62
N ASP A 192 4.31 -4.06 -19.05
CA ASP A 192 3.93 -3.81 -17.66
C ASP A 192 4.98 -4.31 -16.67
N VAL A 193 5.59 -5.47 -16.94
CA VAL A 193 6.68 -6.00 -16.12
C VAL A 193 7.89 -5.08 -16.22
N VAL A 194 8.32 -4.69 -17.42
CA VAL A 194 9.46 -3.79 -17.59
C VAL A 194 9.22 -2.44 -16.92
N ASP A 195 8.05 -1.83 -17.09
CA ASP A 195 7.70 -0.58 -16.43
C ASP A 195 7.70 -0.70 -14.91
N THR A 196 7.22 -1.82 -14.38
CA THR A 196 7.20 -2.06 -12.93
C THR A 196 8.61 -2.24 -12.38
N LEU A 197 9.49 -2.94 -13.10
CA LEU A 197 10.88 -3.14 -12.71
C LEU A 197 11.69 -1.84 -12.84
N ALA A 198 11.55 -1.11 -13.94
CA ALA A 198 12.23 0.16 -14.19
C ALA A 198 11.89 1.20 -13.11
N LYS A 199 10.62 1.30 -12.71
CA LYS A 199 10.18 2.19 -11.61
C LYS A 199 10.84 1.86 -10.27
N ARG A 200 11.34 0.63 -10.09
CA ARG A 200 11.87 0.12 -8.81
C ARG A 200 13.28 -0.46 -8.94
N ALA A 201 14.05 -0.05 -9.94
CA ALA A 201 15.32 -0.66 -10.29
C ALA A 201 16.27 -0.86 -9.09
N ARG A 202 16.40 0.16 -8.22
CA ARG A 202 17.28 0.13 -7.05
C ARG A 202 16.86 -0.87 -5.95
N LEU A 203 15.61 -1.33 -5.94
CA LEU A 203 15.11 -2.28 -4.94
C LEU A 203 15.33 -3.74 -5.36
N LEU A 204 15.65 -3.99 -6.63
CA LEU A 204 15.71 -5.33 -7.19
C LEU A 204 17.07 -5.98 -6.91
N THR A 205 17.20 -6.55 -5.71
CA THR A 205 18.41 -7.29 -5.30
C THR A 205 18.27 -8.79 -5.46
N PHE A 206 17.06 -9.33 -5.35
CA PHE A 206 16.77 -10.77 -5.38
C PHE A 206 15.53 -11.06 -6.24
N VAL A 207 15.45 -12.29 -6.77
CA VAL A 207 14.31 -12.73 -7.60
C VAL A 207 13.00 -12.66 -6.82
N ASP A 208 13.04 -12.96 -5.53
CA ASP A 208 11.87 -12.83 -4.65
C ASP A 208 11.32 -11.41 -4.61
N THR A 209 12.16 -10.38 -4.72
CA THR A 209 11.72 -8.99 -4.78
C THR A 209 10.95 -8.68 -6.06
N ILE A 210 11.29 -9.34 -7.17
CA ILE A 210 10.53 -9.26 -8.42
C ILE A 210 9.15 -9.89 -8.21
N LEU A 211 9.10 -11.12 -7.67
CA LEU A 211 7.85 -11.86 -7.42
C LEU A 211 6.89 -11.13 -6.46
N GLN A 212 7.44 -10.39 -5.49
CA GLN A 212 6.65 -9.55 -4.57
C GLN A 212 6.07 -8.30 -5.24
N HIS A 213 6.54 -7.92 -6.41
CA HIS A 213 6.24 -6.63 -7.03
C HIS A 213 5.52 -6.71 -8.36
N THR A 214 5.64 -7.84 -9.05
CA THR A 214 4.96 -8.11 -10.31
C THR A 214 4.70 -9.60 -10.45
N TYR A 215 3.56 -9.95 -11.06
CA TYR A 215 3.28 -11.32 -11.46
C TYR A 215 3.99 -11.60 -12.79
N TRP A 216 5.10 -12.31 -12.73
CA TRP A 216 5.90 -12.66 -13.91
C TRP A 216 6.27 -14.14 -13.87
N ILE A 217 5.61 -14.94 -14.72
CA ILE A 217 5.72 -16.41 -14.71
C ILE A 217 7.15 -16.91 -15.00
N PHE A 218 7.95 -16.12 -15.73
CA PHE A 218 9.33 -16.49 -16.07
C PHE A 218 10.37 -15.94 -15.08
N ALA A 219 9.96 -15.31 -13.98
CA ALA A 219 10.88 -14.73 -13.01
C ALA A 219 11.86 -15.75 -12.42
N GLN A 220 11.44 -17.00 -12.19
CA GLN A 220 12.36 -18.03 -11.69
C GLN A 220 13.43 -18.44 -12.72
N LYS A 221 13.12 -18.35 -14.03
CA LYS A 221 14.05 -18.76 -15.08
C LYS A 221 15.00 -17.63 -15.49
N TYR A 222 14.48 -16.41 -15.61
CA TYR A 222 15.23 -15.26 -16.15
C TYR A 222 15.48 -14.15 -15.12
N GLY A 223 14.96 -14.27 -13.90
CA GLY A 223 15.05 -13.24 -12.87
C GLY A 223 16.49 -12.89 -12.52
N ASP A 224 17.36 -13.88 -12.34
CA ASP A 224 18.77 -13.63 -12.02
C ASP A 224 19.49 -12.86 -13.13
N LYS A 225 19.22 -13.20 -14.41
CA LYS A 225 19.79 -12.48 -15.56
C LYS A 225 19.31 -11.03 -15.61
N VAL A 226 18.03 -10.81 -15.34
CA VAL A 226 17.46 -9.45 -15.26
C VAL A 226 18.06 -8.66 -14.11
N ILE A 227 18.21 -9.26 -12.93
CA ILE A 227 18.79 -8.62 -11.76
C ILE A 227 20.25 -8.28 -12.01
N ALA A 228 21.04 -9.21 -12.55
CA ALA A 228 22.42 -8.95 -12.91
C ALA A 228 22.52 -7.78 -13.90
N ALA A 229 21.72 -7.78 -14.96
CA ALA A 229 21.72 -6.69 -15.94
C ALA A 229 21.34 -5.33 -15.35
N ILE A 230 20.40 -5.29 -14.40
CA ILE A 230 20.04 -4.06 -13.68
C ILE A 230 21.17 -3.64 -12.74
N GLN A 231 21.74 -4.57 -11.96
CA GLN A 231 22.80 -4.28 -11.00
C GLN A 231 24.08 -3.77 -11.68
N ASP A 232 24.48 -4.43 -12.77
CA ASP A 232 25.59 -3.99 -13.63
C ASP A 232 25.33 -2.60 -14.20
N PHE A 233 24.07 -2.26 -14.51
CA PHE A 233 23.72 -0.93 -15.00
C PHE A 233 23.68 0.12 -13.88
N LEU A 234 23.28 -0.27 -12.66
CA LEU A 234 23.22 0.64 -11.51
C LEU A 234 24.59 1.13 -11.06
N THR A 235 25.69 0.44 -11.39
CA THR A 235 27.04 0.95 -11.09
C THR A 235 27.35 2.25 -11.84
N ASP A 236 26.74 2.45 -13.00
CA ASP A 236 26.91 3.67 -13.81
C ASP A 236 25.98 4.82 -13.36
N PHE A 237 24.99 4.53 -12.51
CA PHE A 237 24.00 5.48 -12.01
C PHE A 237 24.02 5.56 -10.46
N PRO A 238 25.11 6.08 -9.87
CA PRO A 238 25.19 6.24 -8.42
C PRO A 238 24.04 7.10 -7.90
N ASP A 239 23.55 6.74 -6.71
CA ASP A 239 22.47 7.48 -6.06
C ASP A 239 23.02 8.70 -5.34
N LEU A 240 23.23 9.78 -6.10
CA LEU A 240 23.73 11.04 -5.54
C LEU A 240 22.85 11.55 -4.38
N ALA A 241 21.53 11.32 -4.44
CA ALA A 241 20.63 11.75 -3.38
C ALA A 241 20.86 10.96 -2.09
N LYS A 242 20.99 9.63 -2.21
CA LYS A 242 21.28 8.76 -1.07
C LYS A 242 22.66 9.02 -0.49
N GLU A 243 23.69 9.24 -1.30
CA GLU A 243 25.03 9.59 -0.81
C GLU A 243 25.02 10.93 -0.06
N VAL A 244 24.33 11.94 -0.58
CA VAL A 244 24.15 13.22 0.12
C VAL A 244 23.41 13.01 1.44
N GLN A 245 22.38 12.17 1.46
CA GLN A 245 21.65 11.85 2.69
C GLN A 245 22.53 11.12 3.71
N GLU A 246 23.25 10.08 3.30
CA GLU A 246 24.17 9.31 4.15
C GLU A 246 25.29 10.18 4.71
N THR A 247 25.87 11.06 3.89
CA THR A 247 26.88 12.02 4.36
C THR A 247 26.30 13.05 5.33
N GLN A 248 25.06 13.50 5.15
CA GLN A 248 24.37 14.36 6.12
C GLN A 248 24.10 13.64 7.44
N VAL A 249 23.63 12.39 7.39
CA VAL A 249 23.40 11.56 8.58
C VAL A 249 24.73 11.30 9.30
N ALA A 250 25.79 10.98 8.58
CA ALA A 250 27.12 10.77 9.14
C ALA A 250 27.68 12.05 9.79
N LYS A 251 27.55 13.21 9.12
CA LYS A 251 27.94 14.51 9.69
C LYS A 251 27.13 14.84 10.95
N HIS A 252 25.84 14.54 10.96
CA HIS A 252 24.99 14.73 12.13
C HIS A 252 25.41 13.81 13.29
N ALA A 253 25.65 12.52 13.00
CA ALA A 253 26.14 11.56 13.99
C ALA A 253 27.49 11.99 14.58
N GLN A 254 28.43 12.44 13.74
CA GLN A 254 29.72 12.96 14.18
C GLN A 254 29.57 14.17 15.11
N ARG A 255 28.72 15.14 14.74
CA ARG A 255 28.43 16.30 15.60
C ARG A 255 27.88 15.89 16.97
N MET A 256 27.04 14.86 17.01
CA MET A 256 26.49 14.34 18.27
C MET A 256 27.57 13.69 19.13
N LEU A 257 28.51 12.95 18.53
CA LEU A 257 29.66 12.38 19.23
C LEU A 257 30.60 13.46 19.75
N ASP A 258 30.93 14.47 18.94
CA ASP A 258 31.79 15.59 19.34
C ASP A 258 31.15 16.39 20.49
N ALA A 259 29.84 16.64 20.42
CA ALA A 259 29.10 17.31 21.48
C ALA A 259 29.07 16.49 22.78
N ALA A 260 28.95 15.17 22.69
CA ALA A 260 29.02 14.28 23.85
C ALA A 260 30.42 14.28 24.48
N ALA A 261 31.47 14.20 23.66
CA ALA A 261 32.87 14.26 24.11
C ALA A 261 33.19 15.61 24.79
N PHE A 262 32.74 16.72 24.20
CA PHE A 262 32.89 18.05 24.80
C PHE A 262 32.16 18.16 26.14
N LYS A 263 30.93 17.62 26.23
CA LYS A 263 30.17 17.58 27.49
C LYS A 263 30.91 16.79 28.57
N GLU A 264 31.49 15.64 28.21
CA GLU A 264 32.28 14.84 29.15
C GLU A 264 33.54 15.58 29.62
N LEU A 265 34.29 16.20 28.70
CA LEU A 265 35.46 17.02 29.02
C LEU A 265 35.09 18.16 29.98
N ARG A 266 33.99 18.86 29.69
CA ARG A 266 33.48 19.94 30.55
C ARG A 266 33.12 19.43 31.93
N SER A 267 32.45 18.27 32.04
CA SER A 267 32.14 17.66 33.34
C SER A 267 33.40 17.34 34.14
N LYS A 268 34.46 16.82 33.50
CA LYS A 268 35.76 16.56 34.16
C LYS A 268 36.42 17.85 34.65
N LEU A 269 36.42 18.90 33.82
CA LEU A 269 36.97 20.21 34.18
C LEU A 269 36.25 20.83 35.38
N VAL A 270 34.92 20.73 35.43
CA VAL A 270 34.14 21.21 36.57
C VAL A 270 34.53 20.48 37.85
N ILE A 271 34.67 19.14 37.82
CA ILE A 271 35.08 18.36 39.00
C ILE A 271 36.47 18.78 39.50
N VAL A 272 37.45 18.94 38.60
CA VAL A 272 38.80 19.40 38.96
C VAL A 272 38.76 20.82 39.52
N PHE A 273 37.98 21.69 38.90
CA PHE A 273 37.84 23.08 39.32
C PHE A 273 37.23 23.18 40.72
N ASP A 274 36.13 22.47 40.97
CA ASP A 274 35.46 22.44 42.27
C ASP A 274 36.39 21.88 43.36
N GLY A 275 37.13 20.81 43.06
CA GLY A 275 38.12 20.26 43.99
C GLY A 275 39.25 21.24 44.34
N CYS A 276 39.79 21.96 43.36
CA CYS A 276 40.79 23.01 43.62
C CYS A 276 40.21 24.21 44.37
N TYR A 277 38.99 24.62 44.02
CA TYR A 277 38.29 25.72 44.68
C TYR A 277 38.07 25.41 46.16
N ASP A 278 37.59 24.21 46.47
CA ASP A 278 37.37 23.76 47.84
C ASP A 278 38.66 23.75 48.66
N ILE A 279 39.78 23.26 48.10
CA ILE A 279 41.09 23.29 48.79
C ILE A 279 41.50 24.72 49.14
N VAL A 280 41.49 25.63 48.16
CA VAL A 280 41.94 27.01 48.36
C VAL A 280 41.07 27.73 49.39
N TYR A 281 39.76 27.57 49.32
CA TYR A 281 38.85 28.31 50.20
C TYR A 281 38.73 27.67 51.59
N LEU A 282 38.74 26.34 51.71
CA LEU A 282 38.69 25.69 53.03
C LEU A 282 40.01 25.86 53.80
N GLU A 283 41.16 25.89 53.13
CA GLU A 283 42.45 26.17 53.79
C GLU A 283 42.55 27.63 54.28
N MET A 284 42.01 28.59 53.53
CA MET A 284 41.98 30.00 53.95
C MET A 284 41.08 30.23 55.19
N GLU A 285 40.03 29.44 55.36
CA GLU A 285 39.15 29.51 56.53
C GLU A 285 39.76 28.80 57.76
N ALA A 286 40.60 27.78 57.57
CA ALA A 286 41.24 27.04 58.65
C ALA A 286 42.41 27.76 59.32
N THR A 287 43.04 28.73 58.64
CA THR A 287 44.05 29.59 59.27
C THR A 287 43.40 30.84 59.86
N PRO A 288 43.40 31.05 61.19
CA PRO A 288 42.91 32.30 61.78
C PRO A 288 43.86 33.43 61.38
N ALA A 289 43.48 34.18 60.34
CA ALA A 289 44.20 35.36 59.92
C ALA A 289 44.25 36.35 61.10
N LYS A 290 45.47 36.65 61.59
CA LYS A 290 45.72 37.84 62.40
C LYS A 290 45.44 39.06 61.51
N ILE A 291 44.22 39.61 61.62
CA ILE A 291 43.79 40.79 60.90
C ILE A 291 44.60 41.98 61.41
N VAL A 292 45.59 42.43 60.64
CA VAL A 292 46.18 43.77 60.78
C VAL A 292 45.28 44.73 59.99
N THR A 293 44.41 45.43 60.70
CA THR A 293 43.52 46.45 60.14
C THR A 293 44.31 47.74 59.86
N THR A 294 44.61 48.00 58.59
CA THR A 294 44.88 49.38 58.14
C THR A 294 43.88 49.75 57.04
N ALA A 295 43.04 50.72 57.37
CA ALA A 295 41.91 51.19 56.58
C ALA A 295 42.32 51.83 55.25
N ARG A 296 41.64 51.48 54.16
CA ARG A 296 41.23 52.44 53.12
C ARG A 296 40.15 51.90 52.15
N LYS A 297 38.97 52.50 52.28
CA LYS A 297 37.93 52.88 51.31
C LYS A 297 37.71 52.05 50.03
N HIS A 298 36.47 51.57 49.94
CA HIS A 298 35.63 51.34 48.75
C HIS A 298 36.21 50.47 47.62
N LYS A 299 36.06 49.16 47.78
CA LYS A 299 35.98 48.24 46.65
C LYS A 299 34.71 47.41 46.84
N LYS A 300 33.72 47.59 45.96
CA LYS A 300 32.51 46.74 45.92
C LYS A 300 32.98 45.29 45.86
N GLU A 301 32.71 44.54 46.92
CA GLU A 301 32.98 43.11 46.99
C GLU A 301 32.09 42.41 45.95
N MET A 302 32.64 42.16 44.77
CA MET A 302 32.15 41.06 43.95
C MET A 302 32.47 39.78 44.71
N GLY A 303 31.42 39.11 45.18
CA GLY A 303 31.51 37.85 45.91
C GLY A 303 32.36 36.81 45.18
N PRO A 304 33.05 35.93 45.91
CA PRO A 304 34.14 35.08 45.40
C PRO A 304 33.75 34.23 44.18
N ARG A 305 32.49 33.78 44.08
CA ARG A 305 31.95 33.04 42.92
C ARG A 305 32.08 33.75 41.57
N ARG A 306 32.14 35.09 41.51
CA ARG A 306 32.21 35.82 40.22
C ARG A 306 33.63 35.91 39.64
N ARG A 307 34.69 35.70 40.44
CA ARG A 307 36.07 35.83 39.94
C ARG A 307 36.53 34.62 39.14
N CYS A 308 35.95 33.46 39.41
CA CYS A 308 36.27 32.21 38.73
C CYS A 308 35.43 31.94 37.49
N GLN A 309 34.35 32.71 37.28
CA GLN A 309 33.43 32.53 36.15
C GLN A 309 34.12 32.71 34.79
N LEU A 310 35.21 33.48 34.74
CA LEU A 310 36.03 33.72 33.55
C LEU A 310 36.83 32.48 33.09
N PHE A 311 37.15 31.56 34.01
CA PHE A 311 37.85 30.31 33.66
C PHE A 311 36.89 29.22 33.13
N LEU A 312 35.62 29.29 33.50
CA LEU A 312 34.56 28.39 33.00
C LEU A 312 33.91 28.87 31.70
N SER A 313 34.25 30.07 31.23
CA SER A 313 33.73 30.67 29.98
C SER A 313 34.73 30.66 28.82
N LEU A 314 35.88 30.00 28.96
CA LEU A 314 36.80 29.82 27.84
C LEU A 314 36.26 28.72 26.91
N PRO A 315 36.29 28.97 25.59
CA PRO A 315 35.61 28.14 24.58
C PRO A 315 36.12 26.69 24.50
#